data_AF-A0A2U0S695-F1
#
_entry.id   AF-A0A2U0S695-F1
#
_cell.length_a   1.000
_cell.length_b   1.000
_cell.length_c   1.000
_cell.angle_alpha   90.00
_cell.angle_beta   90.00
_cell.angle_gamma   90.00
#
_symmetry.space_group_name_H-M   'P 1'
#
loop_
_entity.id
_entity.type
_entity.pdbx_description
1 polymer ?
#
loop_
_entity_poly.entity_id
_entity_poly.type
_entity_poly.pdbx_seq_one_letter_code
_entity_poly.pdbx_strand_id
1 'polypeptide(L)'
;MATLEVLKKEGNDFIVKVSGKEEPVIIEDTFAEMFPMWAGRILITAANEKWARIAANTATGFASSIIMSPAEASLEGMVPASETPDGRPGAIIQIYHSSRGDLKAQMATRISQCVMTCPTTA
;
A
#
# COMPACT_ATOMS: atom_id res chain seq x y z
N MET A 1 -18.01 -8.39 -4.18
CA MET A 1 -16.80 -9.21 -4.37
C MET A 1 -17.07 -10.18 -5.49
N ALA A 2 -16.09 -10.49 -6.34
CA ALA A 2 -16.24 -11.54 -7.34
C ALA A 2 -16.38 -12.89 -6.63
N THR A 3 -17.32 -13.73 -7.06
CA THR A 3 -17.46 -15.09 -6.53
C THR A 3 -16.57 -16.02 -7.35
N LEU A 4 -15.77 -16.83 -6.66
CA LEU A 4 -14.91 -17.86 -7.23
C LEU A 4 -15.52 -19.22 -6.94
N GLU A 5 -15.80 -20.00 -7.97
CA GLU A 5 -16.32 -21.36 -7.86
C GLU A 5 -15.34 -22.33 -8.53
N VAL A 6 -14.84 -23.30 -7.77
CA VAL A 6 -13.99 -24.35 -8.32
C VAL A 6 -14.88 -25.35 -9.05
N LEU A 7 -14.75 -25.43 -10.38
CA LEU A 7 -15.53 -26.35 -11.21
C LEU A 7 -14.97 -27.77 -11.16
N LYS A 8 -13.64 -27.88 -11.31
CA LYS A 8 -12.91 -29.14 -11.27
C LYS A 8 -11.43 -28.89 -11.00
N LYS A 9 -10.71 -29.95 -10.64
CA LYS A 9 -9.25 -30.00 -10.63
C LYS A 9 -8.78 -30.76 -11.89
N GLU A 10 -7.82 -30.20 -12.61
CA GLU A 10 -7.26 -30.79 -13.83
C GLU A 10 -5.74 -30.86 -13.69
N GLY A 11 -5.20 -32.08 -13.56
CA GLY A 11 -3.80 -32.26 -13.15
C GLY A 11 -3.54 -31.67 -11.77
N ASN A 12 -2.58 -30.75 -11.67
CA ASN A 12 -2.33 -30.02 -10.43
C ASN A 12 -3.22 -28.78 -10.28
N ASP A 13 -3.84 -28.26 -11.34
CA ASP A 13 -4.43 -26.92 -11.30
C ASP A 13 -5.95 -26.94 -11.08
N PHE A 14 -6.51 -25.82 -10.61
CA PHE A 14 -7.94 -25.61 -10.45
C PHE A 14 -8.53 -24.91 -11.66
N ILE A 15 -9.64 -25.43 -12.18
CA ILE A 15 -10.49 -24.75 -13.16
C ILE A 15 -11.56 -23.99 -12.40
N VAL A 16 -11.48 -22.66 -12.43
CA VAL A 16 -12.30 -21.78 -11.58
C VAL A 16 -13.22 -20.90 -12.43
N LYS A 17 -14.52 -20.94 -12.13
CA LYS A 17 -15.49 -19.99 -12.66
C LYS A 17 -15.41 -18.70 -11.85
N VAL A 18 -15.25 -17.59 -12.55
CA VAL A 18 -15.22 -16.24 -11.97
C VAL A 18 -16.50 -15.52 -12.38
N SER A 19 -17.22 -14.95 -11.41
CA SER A 19 -18.41 -14.13 -11.71
C SER A 19 -18.07 -13.01 -12.69
N GLY A 20 -18.80 -12.93 -13.81
CA GLY A 20 -18.59 -11.91 -14.83
C GLY A 20 -17.59 -12.29 -15.93
N LYS A 21 -16.97 -13.48 -15.88
CA LYS A 21 -16.24 -14.05 -17.01
C LYS A 21 -17.03 -15.18 -17.65
N GLU A 22 -17.11 -15.19 -18.97
CA GLU A 22 -17.76 -16.26 -19.74
C GLU A 22 -16.95 -17.55 -19.62
N GLU A 23 -15.66 -17.49 -19.88
CA GLU A 23 -14.76 -18.64 -19.80
C GLU A 23 -14.17 -18.84 -18.39
N PRO A 24 -13.96 -20.10 -17.95
CA PRO A 24 -13.24 -20.39 -16.72
C PRO A 24 -11.76 -20.02 -16.83
N VAL A 25 -11.11 -19.81 -15.69
CA VAL A 25 -9.66 -19.57 -15.61
C VAL A 25 -8.97 -20.73 -14.93
N ILE A 26 -7.68 -20.90 -15.24
CA ILE A 26 -6.81 -21.87 -14.57
C ILE A 26 -6.12 -21.16 -13.41
N ILE A 27 -6.20 -21.73 -12.21
CA ILE A 27 -5.45 -21.31 -11.03
C ILE A 27 -4.50 -22.44 -10.65
N GLU A 28 -3.20 -22.16 -10.69
CA GLU A 28 -2.18 -23.10 -10.25
C GLU A 28 -2.34 -23.44 -8.76
N ASP A 29 -2.32 -24.73 -8.42
CA ASP A 29 -2.32 -25.19 -7.01
C ASP A 29 -0.91 -25.04 -6.43
N THR A 30 -0.61 -23.80 -6.08
CA THR A 30 0.66 -23.35 -5.51
C THR A 30 0.40 -22.31 -4.42
N PHE A 31 1.46 -21.78 -3.83
CA PHE A 31 1.37 -20.79 -2.77
C PHE A 31 2.29 -19.59 -3.05
N ALA A 32 1.95 -18.45 -2.43
CA ALA A 32 2.83 -17.30 -2.39
C ALA A 32 3.66 -17.35 -1.10
N GLU A 33 4.99 -17.41 -1.22
CA GLU A 33 5.89 -17.28 -0.08
C GLU A 33 6.13 -15.80 0.24
N MET A 34 5.91 -15.42 1.49
CA MET A 34 6.07 -14.04 1.97
C MET A 34 7.17 -13.96 3.02
N PHE A 35 7.81 -12.79 3.12
CA PHE A 35 8.89 -12.55 4.06
C PHE A 35 8.46 -11.59 5.18
N PRO A 36 8.93 -11.79 6.42
CA PRO A 36 8.60 -10.89 7.53
C PRO A 36 9.24 -9.52 7.31
N MET A 37 8.43 -8.47 7.49
CA MET A 37 8.83 -7.08 7.32
C MET A 37 8.31 -6.24 8.49
N TRP A 38 9.07 -5.21 8.87
CA TRP A 38 8.55 -4.15 9.74
C TRP A 38 7.75 -3.16 8.89
N ALA A 39 6.61 -2.71 9.42
CA ALA A 39 5.74 -1.76 8.75
C ALA A 39 5.50 -0.51 9.61
N GLY A 40 5.60 0.66 9.00
CA GLY A 40 5.09 1.92 9.52
C GLY A 40 3.86 2.33 8.72
N ARG A 41 2.76 2.66 9.40
CA ARG A 41 1.52 3.14 8.79
C ARG A 41 1.24 4.56 9.28
N ILE A 42 1.24 5.52 8.37
CA ILE A 42 1.24 6.96 8.67
C ILE A 42 0.03 7.60 8.01
N LEU A 43 -0.76 8.33 8.78
CA LEU A 43 -1.79 9.22 8.27
C LEU A 43 -1.16 10.60 8.01
N ILE A 44 -1.29 11.10 6.79
CA ILE A 44 -0.93 12.46 6.41
C ILE A 44 -2.22 13.21 6.11
N THR A 45 -2.49 14.28 6.84
CA THR A 45 -3.66 15.15 6.64
C THR A 45 -3.24 16.43 5.93
N ALA A 46 -4.14 17.05 5.17
CA ALA A 46 -3.85 18.31 4.48
C ALA A 46 -5.11 19.15 4.27
N ALA A 47 -4.98 20.39 3.82
CA ALA A 47 -6.13 21.29 3.60
C ALA A 47 -7.17 20.75 2.60
N ASN A 48 -6.78 19.85 1.69
CA ASN A 48 -7.67 19.16 0.76
C ASN A 48 -7.03 17.85 0.25
N GLU A 49 -7.83 17.02 -0.45
CA GLU A 49 -7.38 15.75 -1.01
C GLU A 49 -6.17 15.90 -1.94
N LYS A 50 -6.10 16.98 -2.73
CA LYS A 50 -4.98 17.22 -3.65
C LYS A 50 -3.65 17.31 -2.89
N TRP A 51 -3.59 18.10 -1.82
CA TRP A 51 -2.35 18.26 -1.04
C TRP A 51 -1.99 16.99 -0.26
N ALA A 52 -2.96 16.30 0.32
CA ALA A 52 -2.73 15.03 1.00
C ALA A 52 -2.14 13.98 0.03
N ARG A 53 -2.69 13.90 -1.18
CA ARG A 53 -2.21 12.98 -2.23
C ARG A 53 -0.82 13.36 -2.75
N ILE A 54 -0.51 14.65 -2.90
CA ILE A 54 0.84 15.10 -3.27
C ILE A 54 1.85 14.67 -2.21
N ALA A 55 1.58 14.96 -0.93
CA ALA A 55 2.47 14.60 0.18
C ALA A 55 2.70 13.08 0.24
N ALA A 56 1.63 12.29 0.12
CA ALA A 56 1.69 10.83 0.11
C ALA A 56 2.56 10.32 -1.06
N ASN A 57 2.26 10.72 -2.30
CA ASN A 57 2.99 10.28 -3.48
C ASN A 57 4.48 10.66 -3.43
N THR A 58 4.81 11.87 -2.95
CA THR A 58 6.21 12.30 -2.80
C THR A 58 6.91 11.48 -1.72
N ALA A 59 6.28 11.24 -0.57
CA ALA A 59 6.86 10.46 0.52
C ALA A 59 7.07 8.97 0.16
N THR A 60 6.24 8.43 -0.72
CA THR A 60 6.32 7.02 -1.18
C THR A 60 7.08 6.85 -2.50
N GLY A 61 7.66 7.93 -3.06
CA GLY A 61 8.49 7.87 -4.25
C GLY A 61 9.83 7.15 -4.00
N PHE A 62 10.43 6.59 -5.06
CA PHE A 62 11.70 5.83 -5.00
C PHE A 62 11.68 4.78 -3.86
N ALA A 63 10.67 3.91 -3.89
CA ALA A 63 10.41 2.94 -2.82
C ALA A 63 9.71 1.67 -3.33
N SER A 64 10.16 1.10 -4.46
CA SER A 64 9.48 -0.05 -5.08
C SER A 64 9.86 -1.40 -4.46
N SER A 65 11.14 -1.61 -4.15
CA SER A 65 11.63 -2.85 -3.52
C SER A 65 12.87 -2.57 -2.68
N ILE A 66 12.92 -3.11 -1.46
CA ILE A 66 14.09 -2.97 -0.57
C ILE A 66 15.34 -3.69 -1.08
N ILE A 67 15.25 -4.43 -2.18
CA ILE A 67 16.42 -5.01 -2.86
C ILE A 67 17.37 -3.90 -3.34
N MET A 68 16.84 -2.76 -3.81
CA MET A 68 17.66 -1.63 -4.28
C MET A 68 17.04 -0.24 -4.05
N SER A 69 15.77 -0.14 -3.66
CA SER A 69 15.18 1.10 -3.17
C SER A 69 15.50 1.28 -1.69
N PRO A 70 15.58 2.52 -1.17
CA PRO A 70 15.82 2.76 0.25
C PRO A 70 14.74 2.20 1.20
N ALA A 71 13.52 2.00 0.69
CA ALA A 71 12.38 1.40 1.40
C ALA A 71 11.43 0.74 0.40
N GLU A 72 10.43 0.01 0.89
CA GLU A 72 9.20 -0.28 0.15
C GLU A 72 8.09 0.61 0.68
N ALA A 73 7.41 1.39 -0.16
CA ALA A 73 6.37 2.30 0.31
C ALA A 73 5.31 2.60 -0.75
N SER A 74 4.07 2.80 -0.30
CA SER A 74 2.96 3.16 -1.19
C SER A 74 1.84 3.88 -0.44
N LEU A 75 0.99 4.58 -1.20
CA LEU A 75 -0.31 5.08 -0.76
C LEU A 75 -1.27 3.88 -0.61
N GLU A 76 -1.74 3.65 0.61
CA GLU A 76 -2.77 2.65 0.90
C GLU A 76 -4.15 3.14 0.42
N GLY A 77 -4.49 4.39 0.73
CA GLY A 77 -5.78 4.98 0.37
C GLY A 77 -5.97 6.39 0.91
N MET A 78 -6.99 7.07 0.38
CA MET A 78 -7.45 8.36 0.90
C MET A 78 -8.43 8.15 2.06
N VAL A 79 -8.45 9.10 2.99
CA VAL A 79 -9.29 9.09 4.19
C VAL A 79 -10.16 10.36 4.20
N PRO A 80 -11.49 10.23 4.37
CA PRO A 80 -12.36 11.39 4.46
C PRO A 80 -12.11 12.15 5.76
N ALA A 81 -12.37 13.46 5.73
CA ALA A 81 -12.20 14.36 6.88
C ALA A 81 -12.90 13.86 8.17
N SER A 82 -14.06 13.20 8.02
CA SER A 82 -14.84 12.62 9.12
C SER A 82 -14.12 11.52 9.91
N GLU A 83 -13.06 10.94 9.36
CA GLU A 83 -12.30 9.82 9.96
C GLU A 83 -10.89 10.25 10.41
N THR A 84 -10.56 11.53 10.31
CA THR A 84 -9.24 12.08 10.66
C THR A 84 -9.26 12.83 11.99
N PRO A 85 -8.16 12.84 12.75
CA PRO A 85 -8.12 13.45 14.09
C PRO A 85 -8.26 14.97 14.08
N ASP A 86 -7.94 15.63 12.97
CA ASP A 86 -7.99 17.09 12.81
C ASP A 86 -9.12 17.57 11.90
N GLY A 87 -9.99 16.66 11.44
CA GLY A 87 -11.15 16.99 10.62
C GLY A 87 -10.81 17.41 9.18
N ARG A 88 -9.64 17.05 8.65
CA ARG A 88 -9.21 17.39 7.28
C ARG A 88 -8.99 16.14 6.42
N PRO A 89 -9.16 16.21 5.09
CA PRO A 89 -8.90 15.05 4.22
C PRO A 89 -7.47 14.52 4.41
N GLY A 90 -7.33 13.21 4.42
CA GLY A 90 -6.05 12.54 4.66
C GLY A 90 -5.70 11.48 3.64
N ALA A 91 -4.46 11.01 3.70
CA ALA A 91 -3.92 9.91 2.94
C ALA A 91 -3.14 9.00 3.90
N ILE A 92 -3.38 7.69 3.84
CA ILE A 92 -2.60 6.72 4.61
C ILE A 92 -1.51 6.16 3.71
N ILE A 93 -0.26 6.28 4.14
CA ILE A 93 0.88 5.63 3.50
C ILE A 93 1.38 4.48 4.37
N GLN A 94 1.96 3.49 3.72
CA GLN A 94 2.72 2.42 4.37
C GLN A 94 4.17 2.48 3.92
N ILE A 95 5.09 2.25 4.86
CA ILE A 95 6.54 2.14 4.61
C ILE A 95 7.02 0.85 5.27
N TYR A 96 7.81 0.08 4.54
CA TYR A 96 8.28 -1.25 4.90
C TYR A 96 9.80 -1.34 4.84
N HIS A 97 10.36 -2.13 5.76
CA HIS A 97 11.75 -2.56 5.72
C HIS A 97 11.95 -3.86 6.51
N SER A 98 12.94 -4.66 6.12
CA SER A 98 13.33 -5.87 6.86
C SER A 98 13.98 -5.60 8.23
N SER A 99 14.30 -4.33 8.52
CA SER A 99 15.06 -3.89 9.70
C SER A 99 14.33 -2.75 10.39
N ARG A 100 14.17 -2.85 11.72
CA ARG A 100 13.51 -1.83 12.53
C ARG A 100 14.28 -0.50 12.53
N GLY A 101 15.60 -0.56 12.49
CA GLY A 101 16.47 0.62 12.45
C GLY A 101 16.31 1.38 11.14
N ASP A 102 16.32 0.66 10.03
CA ASP A 102 16.18 1.25 8.71
C ASP A 102 14.76 1.75 8.46
N LEU A 103 13.73 1.03 8.92
CA LEU A 103 12.36 1.53 8.89
C LEU A 103 12.25 2.88 9.63
N LYS A 104 12.81 2.98 10.84
CA LYS A 104 12.83 4.25 11.59
C LYS A 104 13.53 5.36 10.81
N ALA A 105 14.69 5.07 10.21
CA ALA A 105 15.45 6.04 9.42
C ALA A 105 14.68 6.49 8.18
N GLN A 106 14.04 5.56 7.46
CA GLN A 106 13.24 5.83 6.27
C GLN A 106 11.98 6.63 6.60
N MET A 107 11.26 6.29 7.66
CA MET A 107 10.11 7.08 8.14
C MET A 107 10.53 8.51 8.48
N ALA A 108 11.59 8.69 9.27
CA ALA A 108 12.05 10.03 9.65
C ALA A 108 12.48 10.87 8.44
N THR A 109 13.23 10.28 7.51
CA THR A 109 13.72 10.98 6.31
C THR A 109 12.57 11.36 5.39
N ARG A 110 11.64 10.43 5.11
CA ARG A 110 10.51 10.68 4.21
C ARG A 110 9.51 11.66 4.81
N ILE A 111 9.20 11.55 6.10
CA ILE A 111 8.32 12.53 6.77
C ILE A 111 8.96 13.91 6.78
N SER A 112 10.24 14.03 7.15
CA SER A 112 10.91 15.33 7.23
C SER A 112 11.15 15.99 5.88
N GLN A 113 11.48 15.22 4.83
CA GLN A 113 11.86 15.80 3.54
C GLN A 113 10.71 15.85 2.53
N CYS A 114 9.63 15.10 2.73
CA CYS A 114 8.51 15.03 1.79
C CYS A 114 7.19 15.50 2.41
N VAL A 115 6.93 15.23 3.68
CA VAL A 115 5.66 15.60 4.32
C VAL A 115 5.77 16.98 4.95
N MET A 116 6.75 17.22 5.83
CA MET A 116 6.97 18.50 6.52
C MET A 116 7.20 19.66 5.55
N THR A 117 7.76 19.38 4.37
CA THR A 117 8.01 20.37 3.31
C THR A 117 6.80 20.59 2.40
N CYS A 118 5.80 19.70 2.45
CA CYS A 118 4.59 19.82 1.63
C CYS A 118 3.59 20.79 2.30
N PRO A 119 2.98 21.72 1.53
CA PRO A 119 2.05 22.69 2.11
C PRO A 119 0.89 22.05 2.87
N THR A 120 0.57 22.65 4.02
CA THR A 120 -0.62 22.36 4.84
C THR A 120 -0.61 21.00 5.54
N THR A 121 0.45 20.20 5.46
CA THR A 121 0.44 18.85 6.03
C THR A 121 0.45 18.84 7.55
N ALA A 122 -0.16 17.81 8.13
CA ALA A 122 0.11 17.33 9.49
C ALA A 122 0.18 15.80 9.48
#